data_AF-A0A1I6YDE3-F1
#
_entry.id   AF-A0A1I6YDE3-F1
#
_cell.length_a   1.000
_cell.length_b   1.000
_cell.length_c   1.000
_cell.angle_alpha   90.00
_cell.angle_beta   90.00
_cell.angle_gamma   90.00
#
_symmetry.space_group_name_H-M   'P 1'
#
loop_
_entity.id
_entity.type
_entity.pdbx_description
1 polymer ?
#
loop_
_entity_poly.entity_id
_entity_poly.type
_entity_poly.pdbx_seq_one_letter_code
_entity_poly.pdbx_strand_id
1 'polypeptide(L)' 'MKVKTSPECPKCGHRMKRFPPGRKDEYHVHCAECDYDFGRFDHFQAQFRHAIEELEAQLHRHDAEEDGRG' A
#
# COMPACT_ATOMS: atom_id res chain seq x y z
N MET A 1 -9.36 -8.24 -8.51
CA MET A 1 -8.10 -8.00 -9.27
C MET A 1 -6.93 -8.61 -8.49
N LYS A 2 -5.90 -9.18 -9.14
CA LYS A 2 -4.69 -9.70 -8.45
C LYS A 2 -3.51 -8.77 -8.73
N VAL A 3 -2.82 -8.29 -7.69
CA VAL A 3 -1.72 -7.34 -7.83
C VAL A 3 -0.55 -7.76 -6.93
N LYS A 4 0.68 -7.62 -7.44
CA LYS A 4 1.91 -7.82 -6.67
C LYS A 4 2.15 -6.58 -5.80
N THR A 5 2.04 -6.73 -4.48
CA THR A 5 2.18 -5.63 -3.52
C THR A 5 3.00 -6.08 -2.32
N SER A 6 3.76 -5.16 -1.72
CA SER A 6 4.34 -5.34 -0.37
C SER A 6 3.28 -5.01 0.69
N PRO A 7 3.37 -5.52 1.94
CA PRO A 7 4.33 -6.52 2.45
C PRO A 7 4.06 -7.94 1.93
N GLU A 8 4.99 -8.87 2.16
CA GLU A 8 4.82 -10.30 1.88
C GLU A 8 3.74 -10.93 2.76
N CYS A 9 3.11 -11.99 2.28
CA CYS A 9 2.20 -12.76 3.10
C CYS A 9 2.95 -13.44 4.25
N PRO A 10 2.56 -13.24 5.52
CA PRO A 10 3.27 -13.84 6.66
C PRO A 10 3.13 -15.37 6.71
N LYS A 11 2.14 -15.95 6.00
CA LYS A 11 1.94 -17.40 5.94
C LYS A 11 2.72 -18.11 4.85
N CYS A 12 2.82 -17.53 3.66
CA CYS A 12 3.41 -18.21 2.50
C CYS A 12 4.53 -17.43 1.80
N GLY A 13 4.87 -16.22 2.25
CA GLY A 13 5.90 -15.38 1.65
C GLY A 13 5.52 -14.74 0.30
N HIS A 14 4.39 -15.12 -0.30
CA HIS A 14 3.98 -14.56 -1.58
C HIS A 14 3.53 -13.09 -1.48
N ARG A 15 3.83 -12.33 -2.54
CA ARG A 15 3.45 -10.90 -2.67
C ARG A 15 2.17 -10.66 -3.46
N MET A 16 1.54 -11.72 -3.96
CA MET A 16 0.32 -11.60 -4.74
C MET A 16 -0.87 -11.45 -3.81
N LYS A 17 -1.57 -10.31 -3.90
CA LYS A 17 -2.79 -10.04 -3.14
C LYS A 17 -3.98 -9.95 -4.06
N ARG A 18 -5.13 -10.40 -3.57
CA ARG A 18 -6.43 -10.33 -4.23
C ARG A 18 -7.19 -9.17 -3.62
N PHE A 19 -7.35 -8.13 -4.42
CA PHE A 19 -8.12 -6.95 -4.05
C PHE A 19 -9.58 -7.13 -4.44
N PRO A 20 -10.51 -6.61 -3.63
CA PRO A 20 -11.94 -6.71 -3.87
C PRO A 20 -12.34 -6.01 -5.17
N PRO A 21 -13.42 -6.45 -5.82
CA PRO A 21 -13.87 -5.92 -7.13
C PRO A 21 -14.51 -4.52 -7.06
N GLY A 22 -14.50 -3.87 -5.89
CA GLY A 22 -14.97 -2.50 -5.69
C GLY A 22 -16.46 -2.39 -5.34
N ARG A 23 -16.76 -2.22 -4.05
CA ARG A 23 -17.87 -1.41 -3.53
C ARG A 23 -17.45 -0.79 -2.18
N LYS A 24 -18.13 0.26 -1.79
CA LYS A 24 -17.64 1.31 -0.88
C LYS A 24 -17.81 1.02 0.61
N ASP A 25 -18.04 -0.24 1.01
CA ASP A 25 -18.50 -0.55 2.37
C ASP A 25 -17.96 -1.91 2.88
N GLU A 26 -16.68 -1.96 3.28
CA GLU A 26 -15.99 -3.15 3.83
C GLU A 26 -15.67 -4.26 2.84
N TYR A 27 -14.39 -4.36 2.48
CA TYR A 27 -13.86 -5.56 1.86
C TYR A 27 -12.46 -5.89 2.36
N HIS A 28 -12.21 -7.18 2.58
CA HIS A 28 -10.92 -7.69 3.05
C HIS A 28 -9.96 -7.94 1.88
N VAL A 29 -8.67 -7.71 2.13
CA VAL A 29 -7.58 -8.04 1.20
C VAL A 29 -7.06 -9.43 1.56
N HIS A 30 -6.99 -10.33 0.59
CA HIS A 30 -6.51 -11.70 0.83
C HIS A 30 -5.24 -12.00 0.07
N CYS A 31 -4.42 -12.92 0.57
CA CYS A 31 -3.35 -13.53 -0.22
C CYS A 31 -3.96 -14.28 -1.41
N ALA A 32 -3.38 -14.11 -2.60
CA ALA A 32 -3.86 -14.81 -3.79
C ALA A 32 -3.54 -16.31 -3.77
N GLU A 33 -2.57 -16.74 -2.95
CA GLU A 33 -2.04 -18.12 -2.92
C GLU A 33 -2.55 -18.94 -1.75
N CYS A 34 -2.52 -18.40 -0.53
CA CYS A 34 -2.92 -19.14 0.69
C CYS A 34 -4.18 -18.58 1.38
N ASP A 35 -4.82 -17.60 0.75
CA ASP A 35 -6.06 -16.94 1.22
C ASP A 35 -5.96 -16.23 2.58
N TYR A 36 -4.74 -16.05 3.11
CA TYR A 36 -4.49 -15.29 4.33
C TYR A 36 -5.13 -13.90 4.27
N ASP A 37 -5.91 -13.58 5.30
CA ASP A 37 -6.64 -12.34 5.42
C ASP A 37 -5.75 -11.22 6.00
N PHE A 38 -5.55 -10.17 5.21
CA PHE A 38 -4.84 -8.96 5.62
C PHE A 38 -5.77 -7.92 6.26
N GLY A 39 -7.07 -8.19 6.33
CA GLY A 39 -8.10 -7.29 6.87
C GLY A 39 -8.64 -6.31 5.84
N ARG A 40 -9.46 -5.35 6.31
CA ARG A 40 -10.15 -4.38 5.47
C ARG A 40 -9.19 -3.53 4.64
N PHE A 41 -9.53 -3.31 3.37
CA PHE A 41 -8.72 -2.53 2.42
C PHE A 41 -8.42 -1.11 2.91
N ASP A 42 -9.39 -0.41 3.51
CA ASP A 42 -9.17 0.95 4.01
C ASP A 42 -8.17 0.98 5.19
N HIS A 43 -8.19 -0.06 6.03
CA HIS A 43 -7.22 -0.22 7.11
C HIS A 43 -5.82 -0.54 6.56
N PHE A 44 -5.76 -1.44 5.57
CA PHE A 44 -4.52 -1.77 4.87
C PHE A 44 -3.93 -0.54 4.16
N GLN A 45 -4.74 0.28 3.50
CA GLN A 45 -4.31 1.51 2.83
C GLN A 45 -3.85 2.57 3.84
N ALA A 46 -4.52 2.68 5.00
CA ALA A 46 -4.12 3.60 6.06
C ALA A 46 -2.68 3.35 6.56
N GLN A 47 -2.20 2.10 6.56
CA GLN A 47 -0.82 1.79 6.94
C GLN A 47 0.23 2.38 6.00
N PHE A 48 -0.11 2.63 4.74
CA PHE A 48 0.79 3.25 3.77
C PHE A 48 0.69 4.78 3.73
N ARG A 49 -0.28 5.38 4.41
CA ARG A 49 -0.50 6.83 4.38
C ARG A 49 0.70 7.60 4.92
N HIS A 50 1.22 7.18 6.08
CA HIS A 50 2.43 7.80 6.64
C HIS A 50 3.65 7.65 5.74
N ALA A 51 3.80 6.52 5.06
CA ALA A 51 4.90 6.34 4.11
C ALA A 51 4.77 7.27 2.90
N ILE A 52 3.54 7.50 2.42
CA ILE A 52 3.27 8.45 1.33
C ILE A 52 3.52 9.89 1.79
N GLU A 53 3.01 10.28 2.96
CA GLU A 53 3.23 11.62 3.55
C GLU A 53 4.72 11.92 3.74
N GLU A 54 5.50 10.93 4.20
CA GLU A 54 6.95 11.08 4.37
C GLU A 54 7.67 11.22 3.02
N LEU A 55 7.27 10.45 2.01
CA LEU A 55 7.83 10.56 0.66
C LEU A 55 7.51 11.93 0.04
N GLU A 56 6.27 12.39 0.15
CA GLU A 56 5.85 13.72 -0.32
C GLU A 56 6.64 14.84 0.37
N ALA A 57 6.86 14.73 1.69
CA ALA A 57 7.68 15.69 2.43
C ALA A 57 9.17 15.65 2.03
N GLN A 58 9.69 14.50 1.57
CA GLN A 58 11.05 14.41 1.03
C GLN A 58 11.15 15.04 -0.36
N LEU A 59 10.18 14.80 -1.24
CA LEU A 59 10.08 15.42 -2.57
C LEU A 59 10.00 16.94 -2.46
N HIS A 60 9.13 17.48 -1.60
CA HIS A 60 9.02 18.92 -1.39
C HIS A 60 10.30 19.57 -0.86
N ARG A 61 11.10 18.85 -0.06
CA ARG A 61 12.41 19.33 0.39
C ARG A 61 13.41 19.36 -0.75
N HIS A 62 13.44 18.32 -1.57
CA HIS A 62 14.32 18.25 -2.73
C HIS A 62 14.03 19.38 -3.74
N ASP A 63 12.75 19.61 -4.05
CA ASP A 63 12.33 20.68 -4.97
C ASP A 63 12.73 22.07 -4.42
N ALA A 64 12.56 22.30 -3.11
CA ALA A 64 12.96 23.56 -2.47
C ALA A 64 14.49 23.76 -2.42
N GLU A 65 15.27 22.67 -2.37
CA GLU A 65 16.73 22.71 -2.43
C GLU A 65 17.26 22.95 -3.86
N GLU A 66 16.54 22.49 -4.89
CA GLU A 66 16.88 22.77 -6.30
C GLU A 66 16.57 24.21 -6.71
N ASP A 67 15.42 24.77 -6.28
CA ASP A 67 15.05 26.17 -6.58
C ASP A 67 15.93 27.21 -5.86
N GLY A 68 16.61 26.85 -4.77
CA GLY A 68 17.52 27.72 -4.01
C GLY A 68 18.92 27.88 -4.62
N ARG A 69 19.23 27.17 -5.72
CA ARG A 69 20.56 27.16 -6.36
C ARG A 69 20.61 27.94 -7.69
N GLY A 70 19.56 28.70 -8.00
CA GLY A 70 19.44 29.58 -9.18
C GLY A 70 19.91 31.01 -8.95
#